data_AF-A0A3N5FVY9-F1
#
_entry.id   AF-A0A3N5FVY9-F1
#
_cell.length_a   1.000
_cell.length_b   1.000
_cell.length_c   1.000
_cell.angle_alpha   90.00
_cell.angle_beta   90.00
_cell.angle_gamma   90.00
#
_symmetry.space_group_name_H-M   'P 1'
#
loop_
_entity.id
_entity.type
_entity.pdbx_description
1 polymer ?
#
loop_
_entity_poly.entity_id
_entity_poly.type
_entity_poly.pdbx_seq_one_letter_code
_entity_poly.pdbx_strand_id
1 'polypeptide(L)'
;MQGKIFGWSSWALPSDWTPWGDRPSLNEYIQAHVEPGKQGLTEGGETLPDEDEDVKGIHWAAGAFDGAFGHHGGGASETDTAAEILAALRAVLAKASRQNLERLYSLLAENSALEYVDPLLEGIAADSELDPERLRAVARWIATEGADRNAVKAAMALLGLFPGDEDRELLLTLGRHEELTLYAAVALANALPA
;
A
#
# COMPACT_ATOMS: atom_id res chain seq x y z
N MET A 1 35.67 33.60 1.64
CA MET A 1 35.10 32.32 1.16
C MET A 1 33.86 32.03 1.98
N GLN A 2 32.69 32.47 1.50
CA GLN A 2 31.41 32.15 2.13
C GLN A 2 31.08 30.67 1.88
N GLY A 3 30.89 29.91 2.95
CA GLY A 3 30.30 28.58 2.89
C GLY A 3 28.85 28.68 2.41
N LYS A 4 28.55 28.01 1.30
CA LYS A 4 27.17 27.78 0.87
C LYS A 4 26.54 26.80 1.86
N ILE A 5 25.68 27.30 2.72
CA ILE A 5 24.72 26.50 3.46
C ILE A 5 23.78 25.88 2.42
N PHE A 6 23.96 24.59 2.16
CA PHE A 6 23.12 23.79 1.29
C PHE A 6 21.76 23.70 1.97
N GLY A 7 20.74 24.37 1.43
CA GLY A 7 19.37 24.23 1.91
C GLY A 7 18.88 22.83 1.58
N TRP A 8 18.86 21.94 2.57
CA TRP A 8 18.17 20.67 2.45
C TRP A 8 16.68 20.96 2.27
N SER A 9 16.11 20.50 1.16
CA SER A 9 14.66 20.28 1.08
C SER A 9 14.32 19.23 2.12
N SER A 10 13.66 19.60 3.22
CA SER A 10 13.17 18.64 4.20
C SER A 10 11.97 17.91 3.61
N TRP A 11 12.24 16.89 2.80
CA TRP A 11 11.21 15.93 2.45
C TRP A 11 10.82 15.17 3.72
N ALA A 12 9.54 15.20 4.05
CA ALA A 12 8.97 14.48 5.17
C ALA A 12 7.49 14.25 4.89
N LEU A 13 6.97 13.11 5.34
CA LEU A 13 5.54 12.85 5.35
C LEU A 13 4.86 13.68 6.45
N PRO A 14 3.61 14.12 6.25
CA PRO A 14 2.86 14.86 7.25
C PRO A 14 2.61 13.98 8.48
N SER A 15 2.66 14.58 9.67
CA SER A 15 2.40 13.91 10.95
C SER A 15 1.05 14.26 11.57
N ASP A 16 0.37 15.28 11.04
CA ASP A 16 -0.86 15.88 11.58
C ASP A 16 -2.05 15.76 10.62
N TRP A 17 -1.85 15.16 9.45
CA TRP A 17 -2.86 15.02 8.41
C TRP A 17 -2.63 13.77 7.56
N THR A 18 -3.73 13.12 7.17
CA THR A 18 -3.73 11.94 6.31
C THR A 18 -4.82 12.03 5.22
N PRO A 19 -4.62 11.40 4.05
CA PRO A 19 -5.63 11.32 2.98
C PRO A 19 -6.90 10.56 3.40
N TRP A 20 -6.78 9.59 4.30
CA TRP A 20 -7.89 8.76 4.78
C TRP A 20 -8.66 9.35 5.97
N GLY A 21 -8.26 10.52 6.48
CA GLY A 21 -8.96 11.21 7.56
C GLY A 21 -8.98 10.40 8.86
N ASP A 22 -10.13 10.37 9.52
CA ASP A 22 -10.33 9.68 10.81
C ASP A 22 -10.65 8.18 10.67
N ARG A 23 -10.59 7.62 9.46
CA ARG A 23 -10.86 6.19 9.23
C ARG A 23 -9.77 5.33 9.88
N PRO A 24 -10.14 4.17 10.47
CA PRO A 24 -9.19 3.34 11.21
C PRO A 24 -8.12 2.75 10.30
N SER A 25 -6.89 2.66 10.82
CA SER A 25 -5.82 1.92 10.15
C SER A 25 -6.15 0.44 10.07
N LEU A 26 -5.99 -0.16 8.89
CA LEU A 26 -6.17 -1.60 8.72
C LEU A 26 -5.14 -2.41 9.50
N ASN A 27 -3.90 -1.91 9.61
CA ASN A 27 -2.87 -2.54 10.42
C ASN A 27 -3.24 -2.54 11.91
N GLU A 28 -3.68 -1.40 12.46
CA GLU A 28 -4.11 -1.32 13.86
C GLU A 28 -5.34 -2.19 14.12
N TYR A 29 -6.30 -2.19 13.19
CA TYR A 29 -7.48 -3.03 13.26
C TYR A 29 -7.12 -4.51 13.28
N ILE A 30 -6.26 -4.97 12.37
CA ILE A 30 -5.81 -6.36 12.32
C ILE A 30 -5.05 -6.71 13.61
N GLN A 31 -4.14 -5.85 14.07
CA GLN A 31 -3.40 -6.06 15.33
C GLN A 31 -4.32 -6.26 16.53
N ALA A 32 -5.42 -5.49 16.62
CA ALA A 32 -6.41 -5.62 17.68
C ALA A 32 -7.11 -7.01 17.70
N HIS A 33 -7.11 -7.72 16.56
CA HIS A 33 -7.67 -9.06 16.40
C HIS A 33 -6.60 -10.16 16.38
N VAL A 34 -5.34 -9.85 16.69
CA VAL A 34 -4.26 -10.85 16.81
C VAL A 34 -4.12 -11.32 18.25
N GLU A 35 -4.30 -12.63 18.46
CA GLU A 35 -3.94 -13.27 19.73
C GLU A 35 -2.53 -13.91 19.66
N PRO A 36 -1.64 -13.62 20.62
CA PRO A 36 -0.32 -14.24 20.69
C PRO A 36 -0.40 -15.77 20.73
N GLY A 37 0.34 -16.42 19.84
CA GLY A 37 0.41 -17.88 19.76
C GLY A 37 -0.79 -18.57 19.09
N LYS A 38 -1.82 -17.82 18.65
CA LYS A 38 -2.91 -18.34 17.83
C LYS A 38 -2.70 -18.04 16.34
N GLN A 39 -3.14 -18.98 15.51
CA GLN A 39 -3.25 -18.78 14.06
C GLN A 39 -4.54 -18.04 13.75
N GLY A 40 -4.52 -17.23 12.68
CA GLY A 40 -5.66 -16.43 12.26
C GLY A 40 -5.94 -15.20 13.14
N LEU A 41 -7.13 -14.64 12.93
CA LEU A 41 -7.70 -13.52 13.67
C LEU A 41 -8.76 -14.01 14.67
N THR A 42 -9.04 -13.20 15.68
CA THR A 42 -10.20 -13.42 16.57
C THR A 42 -11.51 -13.14 15.84
N GLU A 43 -12.61 -13.70 16.37
CA GLU A 43 -13.96 -13.47 15.86
C GLU A 43 -14.24 -11.97 15.70
N GLY A 44 -14.76 -11.59 14.53
CA GLY A 44 -15.04 -10.21 14.15
C GLY A 44 -13.91 -9.54 13.38
N GLY A 45 -12.73 -10.15 13.31
CA GLY A 45 -11.58 -9.63 12.54
C GLY A 45 -11.58 -10.06 11.07
N GLU A 46 -12.57 -10.84 10.62
CA GLU A 46 -12.64 -11.36 9.24
C GLU A 46 -13.15 -10.34 8.21
N THR A 47 -13.71 -9.21 8.65
CA THR A 47 -14.26 -8.15 7.79
C THR A 47 -13.50 -6.87 8.06
N LEU A 48 -12.82 -6.32 7.05
CA LEU A 48 -12.10 -5.06 7.21
C LEU A 48 -13.06 -3.87 7.38
N PRO A 49 -12.66 -2.82 8.12
CA PRO A 49 -13.49 -1.63 8.31
C PRO A 49 -13.93 -0.92 7.01
N ASP A 50 -13.15 -1.04 5.93
CA ASP A 50 -13.48 -0.45 4.63
C ASP A 50 -14.40 -1.34 3.77
N GLU A 51 -14.69 -2.58 4.19
CA GLU A 51 -15.70 -3.45 3.56
C GLU A 51 -17.13 -2.99 3.82
N ASP A 52 -17.37 -2.35 4.97
CA ASP A 52 -18.68 -1.82 5.32
C ASP A 52 -19.06 -0.55 4.54
N GLU A 53 -18.11 0.10 3.86
CA GLU A 53 -18.38 1.26 2.99
C GLU A 53 -18.89 0.83 1.60
N ASP A 54 -18.69 -0.43 1.19
CA ASP A 54 -19.04 -0.99 -0.12
C ASP A 54 -20.52 -1.42 -0.26
N VAL A 55 -21.44 -0.91 0.57
CA VAL A 55 -22.87 -1.34 0.60
C VAL A 55 -23.64 -0.89 -0.64
N LYS A 56 -23.41 -1.62 -1.75
CA LYS A 56 -24.29 -1.76 -2.91
C LYS A 56 -24.36 -3.22 -3.37
N GLY A 57 -24.70 -4.11 -2.44
CA GLY A 57 -25.55 -5.28 -2.74
C GLY A 57 -24.90 -6.59 -3.16
N ILE A 58 -23.57 -6.72 -3.14
CA ILE A 58 -22.89 -8.02 -3.30
C ILE A 58 -21.71 -8.09 -2.32
N HIS A 59 -21.82 -8.94 -1.30
CA HIS A 59 -20.71 -9.25 -0.39
C HIS A 59 -19.89 -10.40 -0.99
N TRP A 60 -18.64 -10.12 -1.35
CA TRP A 60 -17.67 -11.14 -1.73
C TRP A 60 -16.97 -11.65 -0.46
N ALA A 61 -16.58 -12.92 -0.44
CA ALA A 61 -15.66 -13.38 0.60
C ALA A 61 -14.31 -12.67 0.44
N ALA A 62 -13.59 -12.43 1.54
CA ALA A 62 -12.25 -11.85 1.51
C ALA A 62 -11.35 -12.61 0.51
N GLY A 63 -10.66 -11.89 -0.37
CA GLY A 63 -9.82 -12.40 -1.44
C GLY A 63 -10.58 -13.01 -2.64
N ALA A 64 -11.89 -13.25 -2.55
CA ALA A 64 -12.67 -13.82 -3.64
C ALA A 64 -12.98 -12.79 -4.74
N PHE A 65 -13.09 -11.49 -4.38
CA PHE A 65 -13.24 -10.41 -5.36
C PHE A 65 -12.04 -10.36 -6.30
N ASP A 66 -10.84 -10.38 -5.72
CA ASP A 66 -9.55 -10.43 -6.40
C ASP A 66 -9.45 -11.62 -7.37
N GLY A 67 -9.87 -12.81 -6.94
CA GLY A 67 -9.84 -14.02 -7.77
C GLY A 67 -10.91 -14.10 -8.88
N ALA A 68 -12.04 -13.42 -8.72
CA ALA A 68 -13.19 -13.53 -9.64
C ALA A 68 -13.32 -12.36 -10.64
N PHE A 69 -12.91 -11.14 -10.26
CA PHE A 69 -13.17 -9.92 -11.04
C PHE A 69 -11.95 -9.22 -11.60
N GLY A 70 -10.72 -9.57 -11.18
CA GLY A 70 -9.48 -8.90 -11.59
C GLY A 70 -9.09 -9.02 -13.07
N HIS A 71 -10.00 -9.45 -13.95
CA HIS A 71 -9.73 -9.59 -15.38
C HIS A 71 -10.60 -8.70 -16.29
N HIS A 72 -11.69 -8.07 -15.84
CA HIS A 72 -12.65 -7.42 -16.76
C HIS A 72 -13.32 -6.17 -16.16
N GLY A 73 -12.78 -4.97 -16.41
CA GLY A 73 -13.44 -3.69 -16.06
C GLY A 73 -12.94 -2.52 -16.92
N GLY A 74 -13.60 -2.28 -18.05
CA GLY A 74 -13.13 -1.34 -19.09
C GLY A 74 -13.18 0.14 -18.71
N GLY A 75 -12.08 0.84 -19.03
CA GLY A 75 -11.99 2.31 -19.09
C GLY A 75 -10.58 2.81 -19.43
N ALA A 76 -9.56 2.21 -18.82
CA ALA A 76 -8.13 2.41 -19.08
C ALA A 76 -7.42 1.05 -19.09
N SER A 77 -6.29 0.91 -19.79
CA SER A 77 -5.53 -0.34 -19.70
C SER A 77 -4.78 -0.41 -18.36
N GLU A 78 -4.52 -1.62 -17.85
CA GLU A 78 -3.68 -1.87 -16.66
C GLU A 78 -2.38 -1.04 -16.67
N THR A 79 -1.74 -0.98 -17.84
CA THR A 79 -0.53 -0.18 -18.11
C THR A 79 -0.76 1.32 -17.94
N ASP A 80 -1.92 1.85 -18.34
CA ASP A 80 -2.24 3.27 -18.18
C ASP A 80 -2.42 3.62 -16.69
N THR A 81 -3.10 2.77 -15.93
CA THR A 81 -3.29 2.93 -14.47
C THR A 81 -1.94 2.89 -13.75
N ALA A 82 -1.10 1.90 -14.07
CA ALA A 82 0.24 1.79 -13.50
C ALA A 82 1.11 3.02 -13.81
N ALA A 83 1.06 3.54 -15.03
CA ALA A 83 1.79 4.74 -15.43
C ALA A 83 1.30 5.99 -14.69
N GLU A 84 -0.02 6.14 -14.47
CA GLU A 84 -0.58 7.26 -13.71
C GLU A 84 -0.17 7.20 -12.23
N ILE A 85 -0.21 6.00 -11.62
CA ILE A 85 0.23 5.79 -10.25
C ILE A 85 1.73 6.06 -10.10
N LEU A 86 2.56 5.58 -11.03
CA LEU A 86 3.99 5.86 -11.04
C LEU A 86 4.27 7.38 -11.14
N ALA A 87 3.52 8.10 -11.96
CA ALA A 87 3.64 9.55 -12.06
C ALA A 87 3.24 10.26 -10.75
N ALA A 88 2.16 9.82 -10.09
CA ALA A 88 1.74 10.35 -8.79
C ALA A 88 2.77 10.05 -7.69
N LEU A 89 3.33 8.84 -7.69
CA LEU A 89 4.39 8.42 -6.79
C LEU A 89 5.64 9.31 -6.95
N ARG A 90 6.11 9.51 -8.18
CA ARG A 90 7.21 10.45 -8.48
C ARG A 90 6.94 11.86 -7.91
N ALA A 91 5.71 12.35 -8.04
CA ALA A 91 5.33 13.66 -7.50
C ALA A 91 5.44 13.70 -5.96
N VAL A 92 5.02 12.64 -5.26
CA VAL A 92 5.18 12.51 -3.79
C VAL A 92 6.66 12.45 -3.40
N LEU A 93 7.47 11.64 -4.08
CA LEU A 93 8.91 11.51 -3.78
C LEU A 93 9.67 12.82 -4.01
N ALA A 94 9.28 13.60 -5.02
CA ALA A 94 9.80 14.94 -5.23
C ALA A 94 9.32 15.93 -4.16
N LYS A 95 8.03 15.86 -3.79
CA LYS A 95 7.39 16.73 -2.80
C LYS A 95 6.19 16.05 -2.17
N ALA A 96 6.29 15.69 -0.90
CA ALA A 96 5.20 15.13 -0.10
C ALA A 96 4.17 16.20 0.33
N SER A 97 3.60 16.92 -0.64
CA SER A 97 2.51 17.86 -0.39
C SER A 97 1.20 17.12 -0.15
N ARG A 98 0.28 17.74 0.59
CA ARG A 98 -1.10 17.26 0.77
C ARG A 98 -1.76 16.83 -0.55
N GLN A 99 -1.66 17.69 -1.57
CA GLN A 99 -2.23 17.42 -2.89
C GLN A 99 -1.62 16.18 -3.57
N ASN A 100 -0.30 16.00 -3.49
CA ASN A 100 0.36 14.86 -4.13
C ASN A 100 0.02 13.56 -3.40
N LEU A 101 -0.06 13.61 -2.07
CA LEU A 101 -0.44 12.48 -1.22
C LEU A 101 -1.91 12.11 -1.41
N GLU A 102 -2.83 13.08 -1.43
CA GLU A 102 -4.24 12.88 -1.79
C GLU A 102 -4.37 12.19 -3.14
N ARG A 103 -3.70 12.72 -4.17
CA ARG A 103 -3.74 12.14 -5.53
C ARG A 103 -3.22 10.69 -5.55
N LEU A 104 -2.05 10.44 -4.96
CA LEU A 104 -1.49 9.09 -4.92
C LEU A 104 -2.43 8.14 -4.20
N TYR A 105 -2.89 8.53 -3.00
CA TYR A 105 -3.72 7.66 -2.18
C TYR A 105 -5.07 7.35 -2.82
N SER A 106 -5.75 8.34 -3.43
CA SER A 106 -6.99 8.10 -4.18
C SER A 106 -6.80 7.11 -5.32
N LEU A 107 -5.74 7.27 -6.12
CA LEU A 107 -5.44 6.32 -7.21
C LEU A 107 -5.20 4.90 -6.67
N LEU A 108 -4.49 4.76 -5.56
CA LEU A 108 -4.24 3.45 -4.95
C LEU A 108 -5.50 2.82 -4.33
N ALA A 109 -6.39 3.62 -3.74
CA ALA A 109 -7.61 3.15 -3.09
C ALA A 109 -8.71 2.76 -4.11
N GLU A 110 -8.86 3.54 -5.18
CA GLU A 110 -9.93 3.39 -6.17
C GLU A 110 -9.68 2.28 -7.20
N ASN A 111 -8.42 1.85 -7.38
CA ASN A 111 -8.04 0.83 -8.36
C ASN A 111 -7.68 -0.48 -7.66
N SER A 112 -8.09 -1.62 -8.23
CA SER A 112 -7.70 -2.93 -7.71
C SER A 112 -6.19 -3.12 -7.86
N ALA A 113 -5.50 -3.38 -6.76
CA ALA A 113 -4.05 -3.57 -6.78
C ALA A 113 -3.62 -4.72 -7.71
N LEU A 114 -4.43 -5.77 -7.86
CA LEU A 114 -4.14 -6.87 -8.78
C LEU A 114 -3.99 -6.42 -10.24
N GLU A 115 -4.71 -5.37 -10.65
CA GLU A 115 -4.75 -4.95 -12.06
C GLU A 115 -3.48 -4.21 -12.48
N TYR A 116 -2.81 -3.50 -11.57
CA TYR A 116 -1.70 -2.61 -11.94
C TYR A 116 -0.38 -2.89 -11.23
N VAL A 117 -0.35 -3.76 -10.21
CA VAL A 117 0.84 -3.91 -9.35
C VAL A 117 2.06 -4.38 -10.12
N ASP A 118 1.93 -5.41 -10.98
CA ASP A 118 3.05 -5.93 -11.76
C ASP A 118 3.66 -4.87 -12.71
N PRO A 119 2.89 -4.21 -13.60
CA PRO A 119 3.42 -3.15 -14.45
C PRO A 119 3.94 -1.94 -13.65
N LEU A 120 3.37 -1.65 -12.48
CA LEU A 120 3.89 -0.60 -11.58
C LEU A 120 5.27 -0.98 -11.03
N LEU A 121 5.45 -2.19 -10.54
CA LEU A 121 6.74 -2.68 -10.00
C LEU A 121 7.81 -2.73 -11.10
N GLU A 122 7.45 -3.16 -12.31
CA GLU A 122 8.35 -3.10 -13.48
C GLU A 122 8.75 -1.65 -13.80
N GLY A 123 7.79 -0.72 -13.80
CA GLY A 123 8.04 0.69 -14.02
C GLY A 123 8.96 1.32 -12.97
N ILE A 124 8.80 0.95 -11.69
CA ILE A 124 9.67 1.37 -10.59
C ILE A 124 11.07 0.79 -10.75
N ALA A 125 11.19 -0.51 -11.07
CA ALA A 125 12.48 -1.16 -11.26
C ALA A 125 13.27 -0.58 -12.45
N ALA A 126 12.57 -0.10 -13.48
CA ALA A 126 13.17 0.57 -14.63
C ALA A 126 13.55 2.05 -14.35
N ASP A 127 13.07 2.63 -13.24
CA ASP A 127 13.24 4.04 -12.91
C ASP A 127 14.37 4.28 -11.89
N SER A 128 15.57 4.51 -12.43
CA SER A 128 16.76 4.79 -11.62
C SER A 128 16.77 6.13 -10.89
N GLU A 129 15.78 7.01 -11.13
CA GLU A 129 15.73 8.34 -10.50
C GLU A 129 14.95 8.35 -9.18
N LEU A 130 14.23 7.27 -8.85
CA LEU A 130 13.46 7.18 -7.61
C LEU A 130 14.39 7.09 -6.39
N ASP A 131 14.09 7.87 -5.36
CA ASP A 131 14.74 7.79 -4.07
C ASP A 131 14.19 6.57 -3.29
N PRO A 132 14.98 5.50 -3.10
CA PRO A 132 14.50 4.27 -2.48
C PRO A 132 14.10 4.45 -1.01
N GLU A 133 14.77 5.35 -0.28
CA GLU A 133 14.44 5.60 1.13
C GLU A 133 13.08 6.28 1.25
N ARG A 134 12.80 7.28 0.39
CA ARG A 134 11.50 7.95 0.35
C ARG A 134 10.40 7.02 -0.14
N LEU A 135 10.68 6.18 -1.13
CA LEU A 135 9.73 5.20 -1.64
C LEU A 135 9.30 4.23 -0.53
N ARG A 136 10.26 3.69 0.20
CA ARG A 136 9.99 2.83 1.34
C ARG A 136 9.22 3.55 2.44
N ALA A 137 9.58 4.80 2.74
CA ALA A 137 8.87 5.60 3.74
C ALA A 137 7.39 5.80 3.38
N VAL A 138 7.08 6.09 2.11
CA VAL A 138 5.69 6.21 1.62
C VAL A 138 4.96 4.87 1.72
N ALA A 139 5.57 3.79 1.23
CA ALA A 139 4.98 2.45 1.28
C ALA A 139 4.70 2.02 2.73
N ARG A 140 5.65 2.21 3.64
CA ARG A 140 5.49 1.87 5.04
C ARG A 140 4.40 2.72 5.69
N TRP A 141 4.35 4.02 5.42
CA TRP A 141 3.30 4.89 5.95
C TRP A 141 1.90 4.47 5.52
N ILE A 142 1.70 4.12 4.25
CA ILE A 142 0.41 3.61 3.77
C ILE A 142 0.09 2.23 4.39
N ALA A 143 1.08 1.33 4.48
CA ALA A 143 0.87 0.00 5.05
C ALA A 143 0.60 0.02 6.56
N THR A 144 1.13 1.00 7.32
CA THR A 144 0.92 1.11 8.76
C THR A 144 -0.30 1.92 9.15
N GLU A 145 -0.63 2.96 8.39
CA GLU A 145 -1.66 3.95 8.75
C GLU A 145 -2.89 3.93 7.83
N GLY A 146 -2.78 3.38 6.62
CA GLY A 146 -3.81 3.42 5.60
C GLY A 146 -5.09 2.68 6.00
N ALA A 147 -6.22 3.20 5.51
CA ALA A 147 -7.55 2.70 5.83
C ALA A 147 -8.21 1.90 4.69
N ASP A 148 -7.72 2.00 3.45
CA ASP A 148 -8.32 1.33 2.28
C ASP A 148 -7.50 0.13 1.86
N ARG A 149 -8.15 -1.02 1.68
CA ARG A 149 -7.47 -2.30 1.44
C ARG A 149 -6.64 -2.30 0.15
N ASN A 150 -7.12 -1.66 -0.91
CA ASN A 150 -6.38 -1.59 -2.18
C ASN A 150 -5.08 -0.78 -2.03
N ALA A 151 -5.12 0.32 -1.28
CA ALA A 151 -3.93 1.11 -1.00
C ALA A 151 -2.92 0.34 -0.13
N VAL A 152 -3.40 -0.39 0.88
CA VAL A 152 -2.56 -1.24 1.74
C VAL A 152 -1.94 -2.39 0.94
N LYS A 153 -2.70 -3.08 0.08
CA LYS A 153 -2.19 -4.14 -0.82
C LYS A 153 -1.05 -3.63 -1.72
N ALA A 154 -1.25 -2.49 -2.37
CA ALA A 154 -0.23 -1.88 -3.20
C ALA A 154 1.03 -1.50 -2.39
N ALA A 155 0.83 -0.93 -1.20
CA ALA A 155 1.93 -0.61 -0.30
C ALA A 155 2.72 -1.84 0.15
N MET A 156 2.04 -2.95 0.46
CA MET A 156 2.69 -4.23 0.79
C MET A 156 3.54 -4.75 -0.37
N ALA A 157 3.03 -4.68 -1.60
CA ALA A 157 3.79 -5.07 -2.78
C ALA A 157 5.05 -4.20 -3.00
N LEU A 158 4.93 -2.88 -2.79
CA LEU A 158 6.06 -1.95 -2.85
C LEU A 158 7.12 -2.26 -1.78
N LEU A 159 6.71 -2.65 -0.56
CA LEU A 159 7.66 -3.06 0.48
C LEU A 159 8.47 -4.30 0.09
N GLY A 160 7.91 -5.17 -0.76
CA GLY A 160 8.60 -6.33 -1.32
C GLY A 160 9.80 -5.99 -2.23
N LEU A 161 9.96 -4.74 -2.67
CA LEU A 161 11.13 -4.29 -3.44
C LEU A 161 12.38 -4.10 -2.58
N PHE A 162 12.23 -3.99 -1.26
CA PHE A 162 13.33 -3.69 -0.34
C PHE A 162 13.81 -4.97 0.33
N PRO A 163 15.06 -5.39 0.09
CA PRO A 163 15.61 -6.59 0.72
C PRO A 163 15.82 -6.36 2.22
N GLY A 164 15.56 -7.40 3.01
CA GLY A 164 15.77 -7.39 4.46
C GLY A 164 14.53 -7.77 5.27
N ASP A 165 14.66 -7.72 6.59
CA ASP A 165 13.63 -8.16 7.55
C ASP A 165 12.92 -7.00 8.28
N GLU A 166 13.33 -5.76 8.02
CA GLU A 166 12.81 -4.55 8.66
C GLU A 166 11.29 -4.33 8.52
N ASP A 167 10.66 -4.86 7.46
CA ASP A 167 9.20 -4.79 7.23
C ASP A 167 8.50 -6.15 7.49
N ARG A 168 9.25 -7.19 7.90
CA ARG A 168 8.75 -8.56 8.04
C ARG A 168 7.59 -8.67 9.02
N GLU A 169 7.70 -8.05 10.20
CA GLU A 169 6.65 -8.12 11.22
C GLU A 169 5.36 -7.43 10.77
N LEU A 170 5.48 -6.30 10.05
CA LEU A 170 4.35 -5.59 9.47
C LEU A 170 3.64 -6.46 8.44
N LEU A 171 4.40 -7.02 7.48
CA LEU A 171 3.85 -7.90 6.42
C LEU A 171 3.21 -9.17 7.01
N LEU A 172 3.82 -9.79 8.02
CA LEU A 172 3.24 -10.95 8.71
C LEU A 172 1.98 -10.59 9.50
N THR A 173 1.90 -9.38 10.04
CA THR A 173 0.71 -8.92 10.77
C THR A 173 -0.44 -8.71 9.79
N LEU A 174 -0.23 -7.90 8.74
CA LEU A 174 -1.21 -7.64 7.70
C LEU A 174 -1.68 -8.94 7.02
N GLY A 175 -0.74 -9.84 6.72
CA GLY A 175 -1.01 -11.14 6.10
C GLY A 175 -1.77 -12.15 6.97
N ARG A 176 -2.19 -11.79 8.19
CA ARG A 176 -3.15 -12.59 8.96
C ARG A 176 -4.57 -12.46 8.44
N HIS A 177 -4.87 -11.40 7.69
CA HIS A 177 -6.17 -11.21 7.07
C HIS A 177 -6.20 -11.81 5.66
N GLU A 178 -7.24 -12.58 5.34
CA GLU A 178 -7.33 -13.32 4.06
C GLU A 178 -7.23 -12.42 2.83
N GLU A 179 -7.84 -11.23 2.89
CA GLU A 179 -7.74 -10.17 1.87
C GLU A 179 -6.30 -9.74 1.54
N LEU A 180 -5.37 -9.85 2.49
CA LEU A 180 -3.99 -9.34 2.39
C LEU A 180 -2.94 -10.45 2.31
N THR A 181 -3.33 -11.70 2.59
CA THR A 181 -2.41 -12.86 2.68
C THR A 181 -1.56 -13.03 1.42
N LEU A 182 -2.16 -12.91 0.22
CA LEU A 182 -1.43 -13.06 -1.04
C LEU A 182 -0.30 -12.03 -1.17
N TYR A 183 -0.62 -10.77 -0.89
CA TYR A 183 0.34 -9.66 -0.96
C TYR A 183 1.45 -9.80 0.07
N ALA A 184 1.13 -10.25 1.29
CA ALA A 184 2.14 -10.53 2.31
C ALA A 184 3.09 -11.64 1.87
N ALA A 185 2.56 -12.75 1.36
CA ALA A 185 3.36 -13.90 0.92
C ALA A 185 4.32 -13.52 -0.21
N VAL A 186 3.84 -12.78 -1.22
CA VAL A 186 4.66 -12.33 -2.35
C VAL A 186 5.72 -11.32 -1.90
N ALA A 187 5.33 -10.32 -1.10
CA ALA A 187 6.28 -9.32 -0.60
C ALA A 187 7.39 -9.95 0.25
N LEU A 188 7.04 -10.89 1.13
CA LEU A 188 8.02 -11.63 1.94
C LEU A 188 8.94 -12.51 1.08
N ALA A 189 8.40 -13.17 0.05
CA ALA A 189 9.21 -13.99 -0.86
C ALA A 189 10.22 -13.15 -1.67
N ASN A 190 9.88 -11.90 -1.99
CA ASN A 190 10.76 -10.98 -2.71
C ASN A 190 11.80 -10.30 -1.79
N ALA A 191 11.43 -9.97 -0.55
CA ALA A 191 12.29 -9.24 0.38
C ALA A 191 13.30 -10.15 1.12
N LEU A 192 12.95 -11.42 1.34
CA LEU A 192 13.79 -12.35 2.09
C LEU A 192 14.75 -13.13 1.17
N PRO A 193 16.00 -13.35 1.57
CA PRO A 193 16.93 -14.19 0.82
C PRO A 193 16.40 -15.63 0.73
N ALA A 194 16.61 -16.26 -0.43
CA ALA A 194 16.28 -17.66 -0.70
C ALA A 194 17.09 -18.66 0.14
#